data_AF-A0A133KWQ1-F1
#
_entry.id   AF-A0A133KWQ1-F1
#
_cell.length_a   1.000
_cell.length_b   1.000
_cell.length_c   1.000
_cell.angle_alpha   90.00
_cell.angle_beta   90.00
_cell.angle_gamma   90.00
#
_symmetry.space_group_name_H-M   'P 1'
#
loop_
_entity.id
_entity.type
_entity.pdbx_description
1 polymer ?
#
loop_
_entity_poly.entity_id
_entity_poly.type
_entity_poly.pdbx_seq_one_letter_code
_entity_poly.pdbx_strand_id
1 'polypeptide(L)' 'MALESEVLTMQCPNCRSKDIGKIGVNQYYCWNCFIELSVAKNTIHTHQVEEDGTLSSLDDLFEEEARKLS' A
#
# COMPACT_ATOMS: atom_id res chain seq x y z
N MET A 1 -12.39 2.50 29.64
CA MET A 1 -12.91 3.08 28.38
C MET A 1 -11.91 4.12 27.92
N ALA A 2 -10.91 3.68 27.16
CA ALA A 2 -9.96 4.55 26.47
C ALA A 2 -9.19 3.63 25.51
N LEU A 3 -9.86 3.21 24.43
CA LEU A 3 -9.16 2.86 23.19
C LEU A 3 -8.68 4.18 22.59
N GLU A 4 -7.77 4.85 23.29
CA GLU A 4 -7.08 6.02 22.79
C GLU A 4 -5.82 5.50 22.11
N SER A 5 -5.78 5.67 20.79
CA SER A 5 -4.57 5.61 19.98
C SER A 5 -4.15 4.23 19.48
N GLU A 6 -5.05 3.52 18.81
CA GLU A 6 -4.61 2.76 17.63
C GLU A 6 -4.26 3.79 16.55
N VAL A 7 -3.05 4.35 16.63
CA VAL A 7 -2.38 4.80 15.41
C VAL A 7 -2.23 3.52 14.60
N LEU A 8 -3.18 3.25 13.71
CA LEU A 8 -3.08 2.20 12.71
C LEU A 8 -1.83 2.55 11.91
N THR A 9 -0.67 2.04 12.32
CA THR A 9 0.58 2.24 11.61
C THR A 9 0.39 1.54 10.29
N MET A 10 -0.02 2.28 9.26
CA MET A 10 -0.10 1.82 7.89
C MET A 10 1.31 1.37 7.52
N GLN A 11 1.55 0.06 7.63
CA GLN A 11 2.81 -0.57 7.29
C GLN A 11 2.73 -1.07 5.87
N CYS A 12 3.83 -0.93 5.14
CA CYS A 12 3.86 -1.33 3.75
C CYS A 12 3.75 -2.85 3.69
N PRO A 13 2.80 -3.43 2.95
CA PRO A 13 2.69 -4.89 2.86
C PRO A 13 3.93 -5.52 2.20
N ASN A 14 4.70 -4.74 1.42
CA ASN A 14 5.93 -5.21 0.77
C ASN A 14 7.16 -5.17 1.70
N CYS A 15 7.49 -4.00 2.27
CA CYS A 15 8.71 -3.82 3.06
C CYS A 15 8.47 -3.70 4.58
N ARG A 16 7.21 -3.69 5.02
CA ARG A 16 6.76 -3.47 6.41
C ARG A 16 7.21 -2.14 7.02
N SER A 17 7.70 -1.21 6.19
CA SER A 17 8.05 0.13 6.64
C SER A 17 6.79 0.93 6.97
N LYS A 18 6.91 1.81 7.97
CA LYS A 18 5.88 2.78 8.38
C LYS A 18 5.96 4.09 7.60
N ASP A 19 6.98 4.25 6.75
CA ASP A 19 7.20 5.42 5.91
C ASP A 19 6.29 5.38 4.67
N ILE A 20 4.97 5.40 4.92
CA ILE A 20 3.94 5.53 3.90
C ILE A 20 3.38 6.93 3.92
N GLY A 21 3.45 7.62 2.77
CA GLY A 21 2.77 8.88 2.53
C GLY A 21 1.43 8.67 1.82
N LYS A 22 0.43 9.50 2.12
CA LYS A 22 -0.82 9.57 1.34
C LYS A 22 -0.61 10.52 0.17
N ILE A 23 -0.78 10.04 -1.06
CA ILE A 23 -0.62 10.84 -2.30
C ILE A 23 -1.95 11.17 -2.98
N GLY A 24 -3.05 10.50 -2.59
CA GLY A 24 -4.39 10.73 -3.14
C GLY A 24 -5.50 10.28 -2.19
N VAL A 25 -6.77 10.41 -2.62
CA VAL A 25 -7.96 10.10 -1.78
C VAL A 25 -7.89 8.68 -1.22
N ASN A 26 -7.46 7.73 -2.06
CA ASN A 26 -7.32 6.31 -1.76
C ASN A 26 -5.94 5.77 -2.20
N GLN A 27 -4.96 6.66 -2.35
CA GLN A 27 -3.64 6.30 -2.85
C GLN A 27 -2.57 6.65 -1.83
N TYR A 28 -1.67 5.71 -1.63
CA TYR A 28 -0.57 5.78 -0.69
C TYR A 28 0.73 5.39 -1.40
N TYR A 29 1.84 5.85 -0.87
CA TYR A 29 3.15 5.64 -1.46
C TYR A 29 4.15 5.31 -0.37
N CYS A 30 4.88 4.22 -0.52
CA CYS A 30 5.94 3.84 0.40
C CYS A 30 7.28 4.36 -0.08
N TRP A 31 7.89 5.24 0.72
CA TRP A 31 9.19 5.85 0.43
C TRP A 31 10.36 4.87 0.52
N ASN A 32 10.17 3.73 1.17
CA ASN A 32 11.26 2.78 1.42
C ASN A 32 11.39 1.71 0.32
N CYS A 33 10.30 1.37 -0.36
CA CYS A 33 10.30 0.38 -1.45
C CYS A 33 9.77 0.92 -2.76
N PHE A 34 9.48 2.22 -2.83
CA PHE A 34 8.98 2.91 -4.01
C PHE A 34 7.69 2.30 -4.55
N ILE A 35 6.82 1.78 -3.68
CA ILE A 35 5.54 1.17 -4.08
C ILE A 35 4.39 2.12 -3.83
N GLU A 36 3.60 2.32 -4.87
CA GLU A 36 2.27 2.90 -4.82
C GLU A 36 1.23 1.85 -4.42
N LEU A 37 0.36 2.22 -3.47
CA LEU A 37 -0.72 1.44 -2.90
C LEU A 37 -2.04 2.17 -3.20
N SER A 38 -2.89 1.58 -4.03
CA SER A 38 -4.19 2.13 -4.41
C SER A 38 -5.31 1.27 -3.82
N VAL A 39 -6.14 1.85 -2.95
CA VAL A 39 -7.24 1.14 -2.27
C VAL A 39 -8.55 1.38 -3.02
N ALA A 40 -9.01 0.40 -3.79
CA ALA A 40 -10.24 0.50 -4.56
C ALA A 40 -11.18 -0.66 -4.20
N LYS A 41 -12.45 -0.36 -3.90
CA LYS A 41 -13.50 -1.38 -3.68
C LYS A 41 -13.07 -2.55 -2.78
N ASN A 42 -12.39 -2.25 -1.67
CA ASN A 42 -11.94 -3.26 -0.70
C ASN A 42 -10.80 -4.19 -1.23
N THR A 43 -10.13 -3.75 -2.28
CA THR A 43 -8.96 -4.37 -2.90
C THR A 43 -7.78 -3.40 -2.85
N ILE A 44 -6.60 -3.89 -2.45
CA ILE A 44 -5.36 -3.11 -2.46
C ILE A 44 -4.57 -3.44 -3.72
N HIS A 45 -4.41 -2.46 -4.60
CA HIS A 45 -3.54 -2.55 -5.76
C HIS A 45 -2.15 -2.01 -5.44
N THR A 46 -1.11 -2.72 -5.87
CA THR A 46 0.29 -2.35 -5.65
C THR A 46 1.02 -2.15 -6.96
N HIS A 47 1.63 -0.98 -7.15
CA HIS A 47 2.48 -0.68 -8.30
C HIS A 47 3.87 -0.29 -7.81
N GLN A 48 4.90 -0.95 -8.30
CA GLN A 48 6.28 -0.55 -8.04
C GLN A 48 6.69 0.55 -9.00
N VAL A 49 7.29 1.60 -8.45
CA VAL A 49 7.99 2.63 -9.23
C VAL A 49 9.41 2.14 -9.45
N GLU A 50 9.77 1.91 -10.71
CA GLU A 50 11.12 1.57 -11.14
C GLU A 50 12.04 2.81 -11.05
N GLU A 51 13.36 2.61 -11.17
CA GLU A 51 14.35 3.73 -11.11
C GLU A 51 14.16 4.76 -12.23
N ASP A 52 13.60 4.35 -13.38
CA ASP A 52 13.25 5.23 -14.50
C ASP A 52 11.93 6.00 -14.26
N GLY A 53 11.21 5.69 -13.18
CA GLY A 53 9.91 6.29 -12.85
C GLY A 53 8.71 5.61 -13.52
N THR A 54 8.93 4.51 -14.24
CA THR A 54 7.87 3.68 -14.80
C THR A 54 7.16 2.89 -13.71
N LEU A 55 5.87 2.59 -13.94
CA LEU A 55 5.04 1.82 -13.01
C LEU A 55 4.95 0.37 -13.47
N SER A 56 5.51 -0.54 -12.67
CA SER A 56 5.37 -1.98 -12.83
C SER A 56 4.28 -2.49 -11.90
N SER A 57 3.23 -3.09 -12.47
CA SER A 57 2.15 -3.67 -11.68
C SER A 57 2.66 -4.87 -10.90
N LEU A 58 2.62 -4.79 -9.57
CA LEU A 58 2.86 -5.94 -8.68
C LEU A 58 1.56 -6.67 -8.35
N ASP A 59 0.46 -6.31 -9.02
CA ASP A 59 -0.86 -6.96 -8.91
C ASP A 59 -0.86 -8.40 -9.48
N ASP A 60 0.21 -8.82 -10.13
CA ASP A 60 0.36 -10.21 -10.58
C ASP A 60 1.07 -11.10 -9.54
N LEU A 61 1.74 -10.51 -8.55
CA LEU A 61 2.51 -11.25 -7.53
C LEU A 61 1.71 -11.65 -6.29
N PHE A 62 0.55 -11.04 -6.08
CA PHE A 62 -0.37 -11.43 -5.02
C PHE A 62 -1.63 -12.04 -5.64
N GLU A 63 -2.16 -13.10 -5.05
CA GLU A 63 -3.43 -13.66 -5.51
C GLU A 63 -4.57 -12.70 -5.16
N GLU A 64 -5.58 -12.62 -6.03
CA GLU A 64 -6.75 -11.74 -5.87
C GLU A 64 -7.47 -11.97 -4.52
N GLU A 65 -7.33 -13.18 -3.97
CA GLU A 65 -7.86 -13.59 -2.67
C GLU A 65 -7.12 -12.95 -1.48
N ALA A 66 -5.81 -12.70 -1.60
CA ALA A 66 -5.01 -12.00 -0.58
C ALA A 66 -5.23 -10.48 -0.56
N ARG A 67 -5.84 -9.91 -1.61
CA ARG A 67 -6.15 -8.48 -1.71
C ARG A 67 -7.52 -8.10 -1.20
N LYS A 68 -8.42 -9.05 -0.96
CA LYS A 68 -9.76 -8.76 -0.44
C LYS A 68 -9.66 -8.53 1.07
N LEU A 69 -9.98 -7.32 1.53
CA LEU A 69 -10.12 -7.01 2.96
C LEU A 69 -11.40 -7.69 3.51
N SER A 70 -11.36 -8.98 3.85
CA SER A 70 -12.49 -9.68 4.48
C SER A 70 -12.85 -9.13 5.85
#